data_AF-A0A4Y9M975-F1
#
_entry.id   AF-A0A4Y9M975-F1
#
_cell.length_a   1.000
_cell.length_b   1.000
_cell.length_c   1.000
_cell.angle_alpha   90.00
_cell.angle_beta   90.00
_cell.angle_gamma   90.00
#
_symmetry.space_group_name_H-M   'P 1'
#
loop_
_entity.id
_entity.type
_entity.pdbx_description
1 polymer ?
#
loop_
_entity_poly.entity_id
_entity_poly.type
_entity_poly.pdbx_seq_one_letter_code
_entity_poly.pdbx_strand_id
1 'polypeptide(L)'
;MEAILGAWHERQIATHLEHLPEVGKQPGSVGQRLAAVLETYAHLSAQSHGSDLGAVLHHGEHVTQARHRLRDFLRDLIAEGVATGELRDDIPAEELATFCLHALGGARDMPSSQGVRRLVAVTVNGLRPPRD
;
A
#
# COMPACT_ATOMS: atom_id res chain seq x y z
N MET A 1 0.52 26.47 16.59
CA MET A 1 1.39 26.30 15.40
C MET A 1 1.48 24.84 14.92
N GLU A 2 0.73 23.90 15.52
CA GLU A 2 0.79 22.46 15.19
C GLU A 2 -0.23 22.00 14.14
N ALA A 3 -1.31 22.77 13.90
CA ALA A 3 -2.34 22.45 12.91
C ALA A 3 -1.84 22.46 11.45
N ILE A 4 -0.72 23.13 11.19
CA ILE A 4 -0.11 23.21 9.84
C ILE A 4 0.63 21.91 9.51
N LEU A 5 1.14 21.17 10.52
CA LEU A 5 1.95 19.98 10.31
C LEU A 5 1.12 18.75 9.93
N GLY A 6 -0.04 18.51 10.57
CA GLY A 6 -0.91 17.36 10.25
C GLY A 6 -1.59 17.46 8.88
N ALA A 7 -2.07 18.65 8.50
CA ALA A 7 -2.67 18.87 7.18
C ALA A 7 -1.64 18.78 6.04
N TRP A 8 -0.40 19.18 6.29
CA TRP A 8 0.71 18.99 5.35
C TRP A 8 1.05 17.51 5.20
N HIS A 9 1.03 16.76 6.31
CA HIS A 9 1.31 15.31 6.36
C HIS A 9 0.30 14.49 5.55
N GLU A 10 -1.00 14.73 5.74
CA GLU A 10 -2.06 14.05 4.97
C GLU A 10 -1.98 14.37 3.47
N ARG A 11 -1.65 15.61 3.12
CA ARG A 11 -1.45 16.02 1.73
C ARG A 11 -0.21 15.37 1.12
N GLN A 12 0.90 15.28 1.87
CA GLN A 12 2.09 14.54 1.43
C GLN A 12 1.77 13.07 1.20
N ILE A 13 1.04 12.42 2.12
CA ILE A 13 0.60 11.03 1.93
C ILE A 13 -0.29 10.91 0.69
N ALA A 14 -1.33 11.73 0.53
CA ALA A 14 -2.22 11.67 -0.63
C ALA A 14 -1.44 11.81 -1.95
N THR A 15 -0.53 12.78 -2.04
CA THR A 15 0.36 12.95 -3.20
C THR A 15 1.24 11.72 -3.42
N HIS A 16 1.84 11.15 -2.36
CA HIS A 16 2.65 9.95 -2.50
C HIS A 16 1.84 8.73 -2.96
N LEU A 17 0.60 8.58 -2.49
CA LEU A 17 -0.29 7.49 -2.90
C LEU A 17 -0.73 7.64 -4.37
N GLU A 18 -0.91 8.88 -4.87
CA GLU A 18 -1.22 9.16 -6.26
C GLU A 18 -0.10 8.75 -7.24
N HIS A 19 1.14 8.64 -6.76
CA HIS A 19 2.29 8.22 -7.58
C HIS A 19 2.53 6.70 -7.60
N LEU A 20 1.92 5.93 -6.69
CA LEU A 20 2.09 4.46 -6.64
C LEU A 20 1.68 3.73 -7.93
N PRO A 21 0.60 4.12 -8.64
CA PRO A 21 0.25 3.51 -9.92
C PRO A 21 1.36 3.59 -10.97
N GLU A 22 2.20 4.62 -10.94
CA GLU A 22 3.33 4.76 -11.88
C GLU A 22 4.42 3.72 -11.63
N VAL A 23 4.60 3.28 -10.38
CA VAL A 23 5.52 2.18 -10.04
C VAL A 23 5.02 0.87 -10.63
N GLY A 24 3.70 0.62 -10.58
CA GLY A 24 3.13 -0.60 -11.14
C GLY A 24 2.95 -0.60 -12.66
N LYS A 25 3.29 0.50 -13.35
CA LYS A 25 3.39 0.57 -14.82
C LYS A 25 4.79 0.28 -15.35
N GLN A 26 5.79 0.15 -14.47
CA GLN A 26 7.17 -0.16 -14.87
C GLN A 26 7.26 -1.52 -15.58
N PRO A 27 8.24 -1.74 -16.48
CA PRO A 27 8.44 -3.05 -17.11
C PRO A 27 8.74 -4.15 -16.08
N GLY A 28 8.21 -5.35 -16.29
CA GLY A 28 8.42 -6.51 -15.41
C GLY A 28 7.21 -7.43 -15.33
N SER A 29 7.35 -8.55 -14.61
CA SER A 29 6.24 -9.45 -14.31
C SER A 29 5.22 -8.79 -13.37
N VAL A 30 3.99 -9.28 -13.34
CA VAL A 30 2.95 -8.68 -12.50
C VAL A 30 3.34 -8.77 -11.02
N GLY A 31 3.91 -9.90 -10.60
CA GLY A 31 4.42 -10.10 -9.24
C GLY A 31 5.55 -9.13 -8.88
N GLN A 32 6.45 -8.82 -9.82
CA GLN A 32 7.52 -7.83 -9.61
C GLN A 32 6.96 -6.41 -9.43
N ARG A 33 6.03 -6.01 -10.30
CA ARG A 33 5.38 -4.69 -10.23
C ARG A 33 4.58 -4.54 -8.92
N LEU A 34 3.82 -5.58 -8.54
CA LEU A 34 3.07 -5.59 -7.29
C LEU A 34 3.99 -5.50 -6.08
N ALA A 35 5.08 -6.28 -6.05
CA ALA A 35 6.06 -6.21 -4.95
C ALA A 35 6.66 -4.81 -4.82
N ALA A 36 7.01 -4.15 -5.94
CA ALA A 36 7.57 -2.79 -5.94
C ALA A 36 6.56 -1.75 -5.42
N VAL A 37 5.29 -1.85 -5.81
CA VAL A 37 4.21 -1.00 -5.30
C VAL A 37 4.05 -1.18 -3.78
N LEU A 38 3.98 -2.42 -3.31
CA LEU A 38 3.82 -2.75 -1.88
C LEU A 38 5.03 -2.31 -1.06
N GLU A 39 6.25 -2.47 -1.57
CA GLU A 39 7.47 -1.99 -0.91
C GLU A 39 7.47 -0.46 -0.78
N THR A 40 7.12 0.25 -1.85
CA THR A 40 7.04 1.72 -1.85
C THR A 40 5.98 2.19 -0.86
N TYR A 41 4.79 1.59 -0.87
CA TYR A 41 3.72 1.90 0.08
C TYR A 41 4.15 1.71 1.55
N ALA A 42 4.84 0.62 1.86
CA ALA A 42 5.30 0.34 3.21
C ALA A 42 6.36 1.34 3.68
N HIS A 43 7.28 1.76 2.81
CA HIS A 43 8.28 2.79 3.13
C HIS A 43 7.63 4.16 3.34
N LEU A 44 6.65 4.54 2.53
CA LEU A 44 5.87 5.77 2.72
C LEU A 44 5.11 5.74 4.06
N SER A 45 4.50 4.60 4.38
CA SER A 45 3.77 4.39 5.64
C SER A 45 4.69 4.43 6.86
N ALA A 46 5.91 3.90 6.76
CA ALA A 46 6.90 3.96 7.83
C ALA A 46 7.46 5.38 8.04
N GLN A 47 7.55 6.20 7.00
CA GLN A 47 8.00 7.60 7.12
C GLN A 47 6.91 8.53 7.70
N SER A 48 5.68 8.04 7.82
CA SER A 48 4.54 8.78 8.34
C SER A 48 4.52 8.98 9.88
N HIS A 49 5.63 8.80 10.59
CA HIS A 49 5.66 8.91 12.05
C HIS A 49 5.40 10.35 12.54
N GLY A 50 4.31 10.52 13.29
CA GLY A 50 4.07 11.68 14.16
C GLY A 50 3.28 12.84 13.54
N SER A 51 1.95 12.80 13.62
CA SER A 51 1.15 14.00 13.90
C SER A 51 -0.26 13.63 14.40
N ASP A 52 -0.75 14.40 15.37
CA ASP A 52 -1.93 14.11 16.18
C ASP A 52 -3.18 14.94 15.78
N LEU A 53 -4.32 14.46 16.24
CA LEU A 53 -5.71 14.39 15.77
C LEU A 53 -6.51 15.66 15.41
N GLY A 54 -5.91 16.82 15.14
CA GLY A 54 -6.66 18.10 15.09
C GLY A 54 -7.38 18.49 13.78
N ALA A 55 -6.94 18.03 12.61
CA ALA A 55 -7.36 18.58 11.29
C ALA A 55 -8.18 17.62 10.40
N VAL A 56 -8.64 16.51 10.99
CA VAL A 56 -9.05 15.25 10.32
C VAL A 56 -10.31 15.34 9.43
N LEU A 57 -11.20 16.32 9.65
CA LEU A 57 -12.57 16.22 9.10
C LEU A 57 -12.77 16.71 7.65
N HIS A 58 -11.98 17.67 7.14
CA HIS A 58 -12.09 18.13 5.73
C HIS A 58 -10.98 17.58 4.82
N HIS A 59 -9.82 17.23 5.37
CA HIS A 59 -8.68 16.71 4.61
C HIS A 59 -8.63 15.16 4.59
N GLY A 60 -9.37 14.51 5.50
CA GLY A 60 -9.59 13.07 5.50
C GLY A 60 -10.36 12.55 4.28
N GLU A 61 -11.20 13.35 3.63
CA GLU A 61 -11.92 12.94 2.42
C GLU A 61 -10.95 12.72 1.24
N HIS A 62 -9.97 13.61 1.05
CA HIS A 62 -8.94 13.45 0.03
C HIS A 62 -8.06 12.22 0.26
N VAL A 63 -7.66 11.99 1.52
CA VAL A 63 -6.89 10.79 1.89
C VAL A 63 -7.73 9.52 1.68
N THR A 64 -9.01 9.55 2.03
CA THR A 64 -9.94 8.44 1.82
C THR A 64 -10.09 8.12 0.34
N GLN A 65 -10.24 9.15 -0.50
CA GLN A 65 -10.34 8.97 -1.95
C GLN A 65 -9.04 8.44 -2.56
N ALA A 66 -7.87 8.94 -2.13
CA ALA A 66 -6.58 8.42 -2.57
C ALA A 66 -6.38 6.95 -2.17
N ARG A 67 -6.78 6.57 -0.95
CA ARG A 67 -6.77 5.18 -0.48
C ARG A 67 -7.71 4.28 -1.27
N HIS A 68 -8.91 4.74 -1.61
CA HIS A 68 -9.83 3.99 -2.47
C HIS A 68 -9.23 3.77 -3.87
N ARG A 69 -8.68 4.81 -4.49
CA ARG A 69 -8.00 4.68 -5.80
C ARG A 69 -6.83 3.70 -5.75
N LEU A 70 -6.04 3.74 -4.68
CA LEU A 70 -4.94 2.78 -4.50
C LEU A 70 -5.44 1.35 -4.32
N ARG A 71 -6.51 1.13 -3.54
CA ARG A 71 -7.13 -0.18 -3.38
C ARG A 71 -7.64 -0.72 -4.71
N ASP A 72 -8.34 0.10 -5.48
CA ASP A 72 -8.88 -0.29 -6.78
C ASP A 72 -7.76 -0.63 -7.77
N PHE A 73 -6.68 0.16 -7.78
CA PHE A 73 -5.47 -0.13 -8.55
C PHE A 73 -4.81 -1.46 -8.14
N LEU A 74 -4.66 -1.71 -6.84
CA LEU A 74 -4.11 -2.96 -6.34
C LEU A 74 -4.99 -4.15 -6.70
N ARG A 75 -6.32 -4.02 -6.59
CA ARG A 75 -7.28 -5.05 -7.02
C ARG A 75 -7.06 -5.41 -8.48
N ASP A 76 -6.94 -4.41 -9.35
CA ASP A 76 -6.78 -4.64 -10.80
C ASP A 76 -5.43 -5.32 -11.10
N LEU A 77 -4.36 -4.88 -10.44
CA LEU A 77 -3.03 -5.49 -10.58
C LEU A 77 -2.98 -6.93 -10.03
N ILE A 78 -3.70 -7.20 -8.93
CA ILE A 78 -3.82 -8.55 -8.38
C ILE A 78 -4.64 -9.43 -9.32
N ALA A 79 -5.75 -8.93 -9.88
CA ALA A 79 -6.54 -9.66 -10.85
C ALA A 79 -5.73 -10.01 -12.11
N GLU A 80 -4.86 -9.11 -12.57
CA GLU A 80 -3.90 -9.40 -13.63
C GLU A 80 -2.93 -10.52 -13.23
N GLY A 81 -2.38 -10.49 -12.01
CA GLY A 81 -1.46 -11.51 -11.52
C GLY A 81 -2.11 -12.88 -11.30
N VAL A 82 -3.41 -12.90 -10.97
CA VAL A 82 -4.23 -14.12 -10.97
C VAL A 82 -4.39 -14.65 -12.39
N ALA A 83 -4.73 -13.79 -13.35
CA ALA A 83 -4.89 -14.18 -14.74
C ALA A 83 -3.59 -14.71 -15.38
N THR A 84 -2.42 -14.24 -14.94
CA THR A 84 -1.11 -14.76 -15.39
C THR A 84 -0.61 -15.97 -14.59
N GLY A 85 -1.34 -16.39 -13.55
CA GLY A 85 -0.95 -17.49 -12.66
C GLY A 85 0.23 -17.17 -11.73
N GLU A 86 0.61 -15.90 -11.62
CA GLU A 86 1.67 -15.45 -10.71
C GLU A 86 1.19 -15.32 -9.26
N LEU A 87 -0.12 -15.17 -9.04
CA LEU A 87 -0.76 -14.97 -7.74
C LEU A 87 -1.85 -16.01 -7.47
N ARG A 88 -2.15 -16.22 -6.18
CA ARG A 88 -3.21 -17.10 -5.72
C ARG A 88 -4.59 -16.66 -6.20
N ASP A 89 -5.43 -17.63 -6.56
CA ASP A 89 -6.78 -17.42 -7.11
C ASP A 89 -7.91 -17.88 -6.16
N ASP A 90 -7.56 -18.43 -5.00
CA ASP A 90 -8.49 -18.93 -3.98
C ASP A 90 -9.11 -17.85 -3.10
N ILE A 91 -8.65 -16.59 -3.22
CA ILE A 91 -9.18 -15.43 -2.49
C ILE A 91 -9.49 -14.30 -3.48
N PRO A 92 -10.65 -13.61 -3.37
CA PRO A 92 -10.98 -12.48 -4.23
C PRO A 92 -9.90 -11.39 -4.24
N ALA A 93 -9.62 -10.83 -5.42
CA ALA A 93 -8.60 -9.78 -5.59
C ALA A 93 -8.86 -8.54 -4.71
N GLU A 94 -10.13 -8.20 -4.45
CA GLU A 94 -10.50 -7.08 -3.57
C GLU A 94 -10.16 -7.36 -2.09
N GLU A 95 -10.34 -8.61 -1.65
CA GLU A 95 -9.97 -9.03 -0.30
C GLU A 95 -8.44 -9.04 -0.14
N LEU A 96 -7.71 -9.51 -1.16
CA LEU A 96 -6.24 -9.46 -1.17
C LEU A 96 -5.70 -8.02 -1.18
N ALA A 97 -6.29 -7.11 -1.96
CA ALA A 97 -5.92 -5.69 -1.96
C ALA A 97 -6.14 -5.07 -0.56
N THR A 98 -7.28 -5.36 0.05
CA THR A 98 -7.62 -4.91 1.40
C THR A 98 -6.66 -5.48 2.44
N PHE A 99 -6.33 -6.78 2.36
CA PHE A 99 -5.33 -7.43 3.20
C PHE A 99 -3.97 -6.74 3.10
N CYS A 100 -3.46 -6.50 1.88
CA CYS A 100 -2.15 -5.87 1.67
C CYS A 100 -2.06 -4.49 2.32
N LEU A 101 -3.09 -3.64 2.11
CA LEU A 101 -3.10 -2.30 2.68
C LEU A 101 -3.15 -2.32 4.22
N HIS A 102 -3.93 -3.21 4.82
CA HIS A 102 -3.98 -3.36 6.28
C HIS A 102 -2.68 -3.91 6.85
N ALA A 103 -2.13 -4.96 6.24
CA ALA A 103 -0.87 -5.58 6.67
C ALA A 103 0.27 -4.56 6.66
N LEU A 104 0.42 -3.80 5.57
CA LEU A 104 1.48 -2.82 5.42
C LEU A 104 1.23 -1.51 6.16
N GLY A 105 0.00 -1.24 6.61
CA GLY A 105 -0.29 -0.17 7.56
C GLY A 105 0.50 -0.31 8.86
N GLY A 106 0.83 -1.55 9.27
CA GLY A 106 1.70 -1.83 10.41
C GLY A 106 3.17 -1.44 10.21
N ALA A 107 3.59 -1.05 8.99
CA ALA A 107 4.96 -0.58 8.74
C ALA A 107 5.31 0.68 9.57
N ARG A 108 4.31 1.49 9.92
CA ARG A 108 4.46 2.63 10.82
C ARG A 108 4.84 2.24 12.25
N ASP A 109 4.58 1.00 12.66
CA ASP A 109 4.84 0.53 14.01
C ASP A 109 6.14 -0.30 14.07
N MET A 110 6.85 -0.42 12.93
CA MET A 110 8.09 -1.18 12.84
C MET A 110 9.27 -0.37 13.40
N PRO A 111 10.10 -0.95 14.28
CA PRO A 111 11.21 -0.24 14.92
C PRO A 111 12.42 -0.02 14.00
N SER A 112 12.39 -0.52 12.76
CA SER A 112 13.50 -0.39 11.81
C SER A 112 13.06 -0.64 10.36
N SER A 113 13.82 -0.10 9.40
CA SER A 113 13.64 -0.38 7.97
C SER A 113 13.77 -1.88 7.64
N GLN A 114 14.56 -2.64 8.41
CA GLN A 114 14.63 -4.09 8.24
C GLN A 114 13.33 -4.78 8.70
N GLY A 115 12.64 -4.24 9.71
CA GLY A 115 11.30 -4.69 10.10
C GLY A 115 10.29 -4.47 8.98
N VAL A 116 10.30 -3.28 8.38
CA VAL A 116 9.46 -2.94 7.21
C VAL A 116 9.70 -3.92 6.05
N ARG A 117 10.96 -4.18 5.68
CA ARG A 117 11.29 -5.14 4.61
C ARG A 117 10.78 -6.56 4.91
N ARG A 118 10.88 -7.01 6.17
CA ARG A 118 10.35 -8.32 6.59
C ARG A 118 8.82 -8.38 6.48
N LEU A 119 8.12 -7.32 6.87
CA LEU A 119 6.67 -7.20 6.75
C LEU A 119 6.22 -7.23 5.28
N VAL A 120 6.90 -6.50 4.40
CA VAL A 120 6.67 -6.54 2.95
C VAL A 120 6.86 -7.96 2.42
N ALA A 121 7.98 -8.61 2.77
CA ALA A 121 8.27 -9.96 2.30
C ALA A 121 7.19 -10.98 2.72
N VAL A 122 6.73 -10.94 3.97
CA VAL A 122 5.62 -11.80 4.44
C VAL A 122 4.32 -11.51 3.68
N THR A 123 4.01 -10.23 3.46
CA THR A 123 2.79 -9.82 2.74
C THR A 123 2.81 -10.32 1.30
N VAL A 124 3.92 -10.11 0.57
CA VAL A 124 4.09 -10.58 -0.81
C VAL A 124 4.06 -12.11 -0.90
N ASN A 125 4.70 -12.80 0.05
CA ASN A 125 4.66 -14.26 0.10
C ASN A 125 3.24 -14.80 0.29
N GLY A 126 2.38 -14.09 1.04
CA GLY A 126 0.97 -14.46 1.25
C GLY A 126 0.09 -14.39 0.00
N LEU A 127 0.57 -13.73 -1.07
CA LEU A 127 -0.13 -13.62 -2.36
C LEU A 127 0.30 -14.69 -3.37
N ARG A 128 1.38 -15.42 -3.07
CA ARG A 128 1.86 -16.47 -3.97
C ARG A 128 0.83 -17.62 -4.03
N PRO A 129 0.73 -18.31 -5.17
CA PRO A 129 -0.11 -19.49 -5.30
C PRO A 129 0.20 -20.49 -4.17
N PRO A 130 -0.81 -21.17 -3.62
CA PRO A 130 -0.59 -22.26 -2.67
C PRO A 130 0.33 -23.30 -3.31
N ARG A 131 1.23 -23.85 -2.51
CA ARG A 131 2.03 -25.00 -2.93
C ARG A 131 1.22 -26.25 -2.65
N ASP A 132 0.90 -27.00 -3.70
CA ASP A 132 0.35 -28.36 -3.60
C ASP A 132 1.31 -29.30 -2.87
#